data_AF-A0A1V9ZV91-F1
#
_entry.id   AF-A0A1V9ZV91-F1
#
_cell.length_a   1.000
_cell.length_b   1.000
_cell.length_c   1.000
_cell.angle_alpha   90.00
_cell.angle_beta   90.00
_cell.angle_gamma   90.00
#
_symmetry.space_group_name_H-M   'P 1'
#
loop_
_entity.id
_entity.type
_entity.pdbx_description
1 polymer ?
#
loop_
_entity_poly.entity_id
_entity_poly.type
_entity_poly.pdbx_seq_one_letter_code
_entity_poly.pdbx_strand_id
1 'polypeptide(L)'
;MFIDRFQVDVYRFISMLGLAYAIQHNEGCFDGCFQLRGVPLAFAREAIVGGRVMTRDSQKHHTKHQLSDFDAVSLYPSSQSRLDGYPIGAPKLFKNKIPDEADYYIARVRFDSIAKELHFPLMSTIDYVSDSRCFTNDIVGKTMVLGKQAREDIAEFQGANFTVIEGMYWDQGFNDQITHTIKSLFEKRLQLKKQGNPLQNGIKLLMNST
;
A
#
# COMPACT_ATOMS: atom_id res chain seq x y z
N MET A 1 -7.00 17.47 -22.44
CA MET A 1 -6.29 17.11 -21.19
C MET A 1 -5.64 15.73 -21.29
N PHE A 2 -6.40 14.63 -21.40
CA PHE A 2 -5.80 13.28 -21.41
C PHE A 2 -4.92 13.02 -22.63
N ILE A 3 -5.40 13.38 -23.82
CA ILE A 3 -4.62 13.33 -25.06
C ILE A 3 -3.43 14.28 -24.98
N ASP A 4 -3.66 15.56 -24.65
CA ASP A 4 -2.60 16.58 -24.71
C ASP A 4 -1.50 16.40 -23.65
N ARG A 5 -1.86 15.95 -22.45
CA ARG A 5 -0.93 15.83 -21.32
C ARG A 5 -0.32 14.44 -21.21
N PHE A 6 -1.16 13.41 -21.22
CA PHE A 6 -0.71 12.03 -20.97
C PHE A 6 -0.47 11.24 -22.26
N GLN A 7 -0.80 11.82 -23.42
CA GLN A 7 -0.72 11.14 -24.71
C GLN A 7 -1.62 9.89 -24.76
N VAL A 8 -2.74 9.92 -24.03
CA VAL A 8 -3.68 8.80 -23.94
C VAL A 8 -5.07 9.21 -24.43
N ASP A 9 -5.60 8.43 -25.37
CA ASP A 9 -7.00 8.48 -25.77
C ASP A 9 -7.83 7.58 -24.84
N VAL A 10 -8.68 8.20 -24.02
CA VAL A 10 -9.50 7.52 -23.01
C VAL A 10 -10.48 6.50 -23.62
N TYR A 11 -10.88 6.67 -24.88
CA TYR A 11 -11.79 5.75 -25.56
C TYR A 11 -11.13 4.43 -25.97
N ARG A 12 -9.80 4.33 -25.86
CA ARG A 12 -9.05 3.09 -26.12
C ARG A 12 -8.98 2.16 -24.91
N PHE A 13 -9.57 2.54 -23.78
CA PHE A 13 -9.49 1.78 -22.53
C PHE A 13 -10.87 1.34 -22.07
N ILE A 14 -10.99 0.05 -21.76
CA ILE A 14 -12.22 -0.55 -21.25
C ILE A 14 -12.47 -0.15 -19.78
N SER A 15 -11.40 0.12 -19.01
CA SER A 15 -11.48 0.42 -17.58
C SER A 15 -10.57 1.56 -17.15
N MET A 16 -10.93 2.20 -16.04
CA MET A 16 -10.11 3.25 -15.41
C MET A 16 -8.74 2.72 -14.95
N LEU A 17 -8.68 1.45 -14.52
CA LEU A 17 -7.43 0.76 -14.16
C LEU A 17 -6.48 0.66 -15.36
N GLY A 18 -6.99 0.27 -16.53
CA GLY A 18 -6.18 0.21 -17.76
C GLY A 18 -5.64 1.59 -18.16
N LEU A 19 -6.49 2.62 -18.06
CA LEU A 19 -6.09 4.01 -18.31
C LEU A 19 -5.02 4.49 -17.31
N ALA A 20 -5.22 4.24 -16.02
CA ALA A 20 -4.27 4.58 -14.97
C ALA A 20 -2.90 3.92 -15.17
N TYR A 21 -2.90 2.63 -15.51
CA TYR A 21 -1.67 1.89 -15.80
C TYR A 21 -0.92 2.46 -17.01
N ALA A 22 -1.63 2.78 -18.10
CA ALA A 22 -1.03 3.39 -19.28
C ALA A 22 -0.45 4.78 -19.00
N ILE A 23 -1.16 5.60 -18.21
CA ILE A 23 -0.66 6.91 -17.79
C ILE A 23 0.61 6.76 -16.96
N GLN A 24 0.62 5.88 -15.96
CA GLN A 24 1.82 5.62 -15.15
C GLN A 24 3.00 5.14 -15.99
N HIS A 25 2.75 4.30 -16.99
CA HIS A 25 3.79 3.85 -17.91
C HIS A 25 4.34 5.01 -18.75
N ASN A 26 3.47 5.82 -19.36
CA ASN A 26 3.89 6.97 -20.16
C ASN A 26 4.63 8.05 -19.36
N GLU A 27 4.28 8.20 -18.08
CA GLU A 27 4.93 9.14 -17.16
C GLU A 27 6.27 8.62 -16.62
N GLY A 28 6.64 7.36 -16.90
CA GLY A 28 7.90 6.75 -16.44
C GLY A 28 7.85 6.19 -15.02
N CYS A 29 6.66 5.98 -14.43
CA CYS A 29 6.54 5.45 -13.06
C CYS A 29 7.16 4.07 -12.88
N PHE A 30 7.30 3.28 -13.95
CA PHE A 30 7.85 1.93 -13.90
C PHE A 30 9.27 1.82 -14.47
N ASP A 31 9.90 2.95 -14.80
CA ASP A 31 11.26 2.95 -15.35
C ASP A 31 12.24 2.37 -14.33
N GLY A 32 13.07 1.42 -14.77
CA GLY A 32 14.00 0.68 -13.91
C GLY A 32 13.34 -0.40 -13.03
N CYS A 33 12.01 -0.46 -12.94
CA CYS A 33 11.30 -1.48 -12.17
C CYS A 33 11.13 -2.78 -12.97
N PHE A 34 11.06 -3.91 -12.25
CA PHE A 34 10.86 -5.23 -12.85
C PHE A 34 9.49 -5.79 -12.49
N GLN A 35 8.82 -6.38 -13.48
CA GLN A 35 7.55 -7.06 -13.25
C GLN A 35 7.76 -8.40 -12.55
N LEU A 36 7.14 -8.57 -11.39
CA LEU A 36 7.09 -9.86 -10.70
C LEU A 36 6.11 -10.82 -11.36
N ARG A 37 6.50 -12.09 -11.52
CA ARG A 37 5.68 -13.16 -12.09
C ARG A 37 5.91 -14.47 -11.34
N GLY A 38 4.94 -15.39 -11.38
CA GLY A 38 5.07 -16.72 -10.79
C GLY A 38 5.28 -16.68 -9.27
N VAL A 39 6.29 -17.40 -8.80
CA VAL A 39 6.56 -17.60 -7.35
C VAL A 39 6.87 -16.29 -6.62
N PRO A 40 7.78 -15.39 -7.09
CA PRO A 40 7.99 -14.10 -6.45
C PRO A 40 6.73 -13.25 -6.32
N LEU A 41 5.86 -13.24 -7.34
CA LEU A 41 4.59 -12.52 -7.28
C LEU A 41 3.62 -13.14 -6.27
N ALA A 42 3.54 -14.47 -6.20
CA ALA A 42 2.72 -15.16 -5.22
C ALA A 42 3.18 -14.83 -3.79
N PHE A 43 4.49 -14.85 -3.55
CA PHE A 43 5.08 -14.47 -2.27
C PHE A 43 4.79 -13.00 -1.90
N ALA A 44 4.98 -12.06 -2.83
CA ALA A 44 4.65 -10.64 -2.61
C ALA A 44 3.18 -10.44 -2.24
N ARG A 45 2.27 -11.20 -2.89
CA ARG A 45 0.82 -11.10 -2.66
C ARG A 45 0.41 -11.50 -1.25
N GLU A 46 1.14 -12.38 -0.59
CA GLU A 46 0.88 -12.74 0.82
C GLU A 46 1.05 -11.54 1.77
N ALA A 47 1.90 -10.56 1.41
CA ALA A 47 2.09 -9.33 2.17
C ALA A 47 1.03 -8.25 1.90
N ILE A 48 0.19 -8.43 0.87
CA ILE A 48 -0.80 -7.42 0.48
C ILE A 48 -2.00 -7.50 1.42
N VAL A 49 -2.24 -6.42 2.15
CA VAL A 49 -3.39 -6.24 3.02
C VAL A 49 -4.14 -4.99 2.59
N GLY A 50 -5.47 -5.10 2.48
CA GLY A 50 -6.34 -3.97 2.15
C GLY A 50 -6.51 -2.98 3.31
N GLY A 51 -7.47 -2.07 3.15
CA GLY A 51 -7.79 -1.08 4.18
C GLY A 51 -8.23 -1.74 5.50
N ARG A 52 -7.79 -1.15 6.62
CA ARG A 52 -8.22 -1.58 7.96
C ARG A 52 -9.63 -1.09 8.24
N VAL A 53 -10.56 -2.02 8.43
CA VAL A 53 -11.94 -1.75 8.81
C VAL A 53 -12.21 -2.43 10.15
N MET A 54 -12.25 -1.64 11.22
CA MET A 54 -12.52 -2.15 12.55
C MET A 54 -13.05 -1.06 13.48
N THR A 55 -13.82 -1.47 14.48
CA THR A 55 -14.12 -0.67 15.67
C THR A 55 -13.09 -0.95 16.76
N ARG A 56 -13.08 -0.12 17.81
CA ARG A 56 -12.21 -0.36 18.97
C ARG A 56 -12.44 -1.77 19.51
N ASP A 57 -11.37 -2.54 19.66
CA ASP A 57 -11.39 -3.93 20.16
C ASP A 57 -12.24 -4.89 19.31
N SER A 58 -12.57 -4.51 18.06
CA SER A 58 -13.46 -5.28 17.16
C SER A 58 -14.85 -5.57 17.76
N GLN A 59 -15.32 -4.73 18.69
CA GLN A 59 -16.62 -4.88 19.34
C GLN A 59 -17.66 -3.92 18.77
N LYS A 60 -18.95 -4.26 18.90
CA LYS A 60 -20.04 -3.33 18.57
C LYS A 60 -20.14 -2.27 19.66
N HIS A 61 -20.20 -1.01 19.26
CA HIS A 61 -20.34 0.12 20.19
C HIS A 61 -21.70 0.78 20.00
N HIS A 62 -22.32 1.18 21.11
CA HIS A 62 -23.54 1.99 21.12
C HIS A 62 -23.31 3.22 21.99
N THR A 63 -23.60 4.40 21.47
CA THR A 63 -23.38 5.67 22.16
C THR A 63 -24.51 6.65 21.89
N LYS A 64 -24.84 7.48 22.89
CA LYS A 64 -25.80 8.59 22.78
C LYS A 64 -25.10 9.94 22.59
N HIS A 65 -23.77 9.95 22.60
CA HIS A 65 -22.98 11.16 22.41
C HIS A 65 -22.95 11.56 20.93
N GLN A 66 -22.77 12.86 20.67
CA GLN A 66 -22.50 13.35 19.33
C GLN A 66 -21.12 12.84 18.87
N LEU A 67 -21.06 12.41 17.61
CA LEU A 67 -19.84 11.88 17.00
C LEU A 67 -19.33 12.86 15.93
N SER A 68 -18.01 12.92 15.80
CA SER A 68 -17.35 13.56 14.67
C SER A 68 -16.76 12.49 13.77
N ASP A 69 -17.06 12.59 12.47
CA ASP A 69 -16.49 11.73 11.45
C ASP A 69 -15.36 12.46 10.73
N PHE A 70 -14.20 11.79 10.64
CA PHE A 70 -13.00 12.32 10.00
C PHE A 70 -12.66 11.44 8.80
N ASP A 71 -12.98 11.94 7.61
CA ASP A 71 -12.62 11.30 6.35
C ASP A 71 -11.38 11.94 5.73
N ALA A 72 -10.39 11.12 5.41
CA ALA A 72 -9.16 11.57 4.78
C ALA A 72 -9.41 11.90 3.30
N VAL A 73 -9.02 13.10 2.87
CA VAL A 73 -9.16 13.49 1.47
C VAL A 73 -8.14 12.74 0.61
N SER A 74 -8.62 11.75 -0.16
CA SER A 74 -7.78 10.97 -1.07
C SER A 74 -6.65 10.22 -0.34
N LEU A 75 -7.02 9.32 0.58
CA LEU A 75 -6.08 8.58 1.42
C LEU A 75 -4.95 7.87 0.64
N TYR A 76 -5.27 6.98 -0.31
CA TYR A 76 -4.24 6.27 -1.09
C TYR A 76 -3.35 7.22 -1.91
N PRO A 77 -3.89 8.19 -2.66
CA PRO A 77 -3.05 9.19 -3.34
C PRO A 77 -2.14 9.98 -2.40
N SER A 78 -2.64 10.32 -1.20
CA SER A 78 -1.84 11.01 -0.19
C SER A 78 -0.70 10.13 0.31
N SER A 79 -0.95 8.83 0.52
CA SER A 79 0.10 7.87 0.85
C SER A 79 1.11 7.71 -0.28
N GLN A 80 0.65 7.57 -1.53
CA GLN A 80 1.52 7.48 -2.72
C GLN A 80 2.45 8.69 -2.84
N SER A 81 1.97 9.89 -2.49
CA SER A 81 2.76 11.12 -2.53
C SER A 81 3.91 11.19 -1.51
N ARG A 82 3.90 10.27 -0.53
CA ARG A 82 4.85 10.15 0.59
C ARG A 82 5.72 8.90 0.51
N LEU A 83 5.52 8.03 -0.48
CA LEU A 83 6.39 6.88 -0.71
C LEU A 83 7.76 7.37 -1.18
N ASP A 84 8.79 6.56 -0.97
CA ASP A 84 10.10 6.78 -1.61
C ASP A 84 10.03 6.52 -3.12
N GLY A 85 9.04 5.73 -3.57
CA GLY A 85 8.82 5.37 -4.97
C GLY A 85 8.61 3.87 -5.14
N TYR A 86 8.71 3.39 -6.38
CA TYR A 86 8.73 1.95 -6.67
C TYR A 86 10.18 1.43 -6.68
N PRO A 87 10.47 0.27 -6.06
CA PRO A 87 11.84 -0.23 -5.98
C PRO A 87 12.40 -0.56 -7.36
N ILE A 88 13.64 -0.14 -7.61
CA ILE A 88 14.35 -0.33 -8.88
C ILE A 88 15.06 -1.69 -8.88
N GLY A 89 15.11 -2.31 -10.06
CA GLY A 89 15.83 -3.56 -10.28
C GLY A 89 15.03 -4.81 -9.96
N ALA A 90 15.65 -5.96 -10.25
CA ALA A 90 15.09 -7.26 -9.91
C ALA A 90 15.33 -7.57 -8.42
N PRO A 91 14.34 -8.14 -7.71
CA PRO A 91 14.54 -8.55 -6.33
C PRO A 91 15.63 -9.61 -6.20
N LYS A 92 16.41 -9.50 -5.14
CA LYS A 92 17.38 -10.50 -4.70
C LYS A 92 16.78 -11.30 -3.54
N LEU A 93 17.07 -12.61 -3.48
CA LEU A 93 16.58 -13.47 -2.40
C LEU A 93 17.51 -13.45 -1.20
N PHE A 94 16.96 -13.60 0.00
CA PHE A 94 17.73 -13.75 1.24
C PHE A 94 17.11 -14.79 2.18
N LYS A 95 17.90 -15.25 3.15
CA LYS A 95 17.49 -16.17 4.23
C LYS A 95 18.03 -15.68 5.57
N ASN A 96 17.27 -15.93 6.64
CA ASN A 96 17.61 -15.71 8.06
C ASN A 96 17.86 -14.26 8.51
N LYS A 97 18.39 -13.39 7.65
CA LYS A 97 18.67 -11.98 7.96
C LYS A 97 18.33 -11.12 6.75
N ILE A 98 17.63 -10.00 6.98
CA ILE A 98 17.44 -8.95 5.98
C ILE A 98 18.80 -8.27 5.75
N PRO A 99 19.28 -8.13 4.50
CA PRO A 99 20.54 -7.44 4.21
C PRO A 99 20.54 -6.00 4.72
N ASP A 100 21.68 -5.52 5.21
CA ASP A 100 21.80 -4.19 5.82
C ASP A 100 21.74 -3.08 4.74
N GLU A 101 22.09 -3.44 3.50
CA GLU A 101 22.03 -2.62 2.28
C GLU A 101 20.64 -2.55 1.63
N ALA A 102 19.62 -3.23 2.18
CA ALA A 102 18.30 -3.28 1.57
C ALA A 102 17.55 -1.93 1.70
N ASP A 103 17.26 -1.31 0.56
CA ASP A 103 16.38 -0.14 0.48
C ASP A 103 14.93 -0.54 0.79
N TYR A 104 14.47 -1.65 0.21
CA TYR A 104 13.14 -2.23 0.44
C TYR A 104 13.20 -3.75 0.55
N TYR A 105 12.26 -4.35 1.26
CA TYR A 105 12.13 -5.80 1.35
C TYR A 105 10.69 -6.25 1.58
N ILE A 106 10.44 -7.49 1.19
CA ILE A 106 9.30 -8.30 1.61
C ILE A 106 9.85 -9.54 2.28
N ALA A 107 9.49 -9.77 3.54
CA ALA A 107 10.06 -10.81 4.38
C ALA A 107 8.97 -11.70 4.98
N ARG A 108 9.22 -13.01 4.98
CA ARG A 108 8.51 -13.95 5.84
C ARG A 108 9.19 -13.96 7.20
N VAL A 109 8.41 -13.70 8.23
CA VAL A 109 8.87 -13.62 9.62
C VAL A 109 7.98 -14.43 10.53
N ARG A 110 8.55 -14.97 11.61
CA ARG A 110 7.80 -15.48 12.76
C ARG A 110 7.82 -14.41 13.85
N PHE A 111 6.66 -14.10 14.42
CA PHE A 111 6.57 -13.21 15.57
C PHE A 111 6.96 -13.97 16.84
N ASP A 112 7.96 -13.49 17.56
CA ASP A 112 8.45 -14.14 18.79
C ASP A 112 7.81 -13.53 20.05
N SER A 113 7.56 -12.22 20.02
CA SER A 113 6.86 -11.51 21.10
C SER A 113 6.27 -10.19 20.61
N ILE A 114 5.30 -9.66 21.34
CA ILE A 114 4.89 -8.25 21.26
C ILE A 114 4.90 -7.67 22.68
N ALA A 115 5.29 -6.41 22.82
CA ALA A 115 5.34 -5.73 24.11
C ALA A 115 4.00 -5.06 24.47
N LYS A 116 3.22 -4.67 23.45
CA LYS A 116 2.01 -3.88 23.63
C LYS A 116 0.86 -4.40 22.77
N GLU A 117 -0.26 -4.66 23.44
CA GLU A 117 -1.55 -4.86 22.79
C GLU A 117 -2.19 -3.51 22.46
N LEU A 118 -2.66 -3.37 21.22
CA LEU A 118 -3.37 -2.18 20.77
C LEU A 118 -4.87 -2.48 20.64
N HIS A 119 -5.70 -1.49 20.97
CA HIS A 119 -7.13 -1.51 20.62
C HIS A 119 -7.38 -1.53 19.11
N PHE A 120 -6.38 -1.10 18.33
CA PHE A 120 -6.32 -1.16 16.88
C PHE A 120 -5.00 -1.83 16.47
N PRO A 121 -4.93 -3.17 16.49
CA PRO A 121 -3.73 -3.91 16.10
C PRO A 121 -3.30 -3.58 14.68
N LEU A 122 -2.00 -3.74 14.41
CA LEU A 122 -1.43 -3.45 13.10
C LEU A 122 -1.50 -4.64 12.15
N MET A 123 -1.53 -5.86 12.70
CA MET A 123 -1.58 -7.09 11.93
C MET A 123 -2.97 -7.69 11.87
N SER A 124 -3.22 -8.46 10.81
CA SER A 124 -4.47 -9.18 10.60
C SER A 124 -4.25 -10.60 10.14
N THR A 125 -5.18 -11.47 10.52
CA THR A 125 -5.29 -12.85 10.03
C THR A 125 -6.59 -13.02 9.26
N ILE A 126 -6.64 -14.00 8.37
CA ILE A 126 -7.90 -14.42 7.76
C ILE A 126 -8.55 -15.44 8.69
N ASP A 127 -9.79 -15.17 9.09
CA ASP A 127 -10.67 -16.18 9.66
C ASP A 127 -11.36 -16.91 8.51
N TYR A 128 -10.95 -18.15 8.27
CA TYR A 128 -11.47 -18.99 7.19
C TYR A 128 -12.90 -19.49 7.43
N VAL A 129 -13.42 -19.38 8.65
CA VAL A 129 -14.82 -19.74 8.93
C VAL A 129 -15.76 -18.63 8.49
N SER A 130 -15.41 -17.38 8.80
CA SER A 130 -16.21 -16.21 8.43
C SER A 130 -15.82 -15.58 7.08
N ASP A 131 -14.76 -16.08 6.45
CA ASP A 131 -14.10 -15.49 5.28
C ASP A 131 -13.80 -13.98 5.47
N SER A 132 -13.42 -13.63 6.69
CA SER A 132 -13.22 -12.24 7.09
C SER A 132 -11.79 -12.00 7.56
N ARG A 133 -11.28 -10.79 7.28
CA ARG A 133 -9.97 -10.37 7.74
C ARG A 133 -10.10 -9.69 9.11
N CYS A 134 -9.45 -10.27 10.11
CA CYS A 134 -9.53 -9.83 11.50
C CYS A 134 -8.20 -9.24 11.95
N PHE A 135 -8.20 -7.97 12.33
CA PHE A 135 -7.05 -7.33 12.97
C PHE A 135 -6.95 -7.80 14.42
N THR A 136 -5.76 -8.26 14.84
CA THR A 136 -5.59 -8.94 16.13
C THR A 136 -4.19 -8.73 16.71
N ASN A 137 -4.09 -8.72 18.04
CA ASN A 137 -2.82 -8.79 18.77
C ASN A 137 -2.31 -10.24 18.91
N ASP A 138 -3.19 -11.23 18.70
CA ASP A 138 -2.82 -12.65 18.75
C ASP A 138 -2.04 -13.02 17.49
N ILE A 139 -0.74 -12.70 17.48
CA ILE A 139 0.17 -12.97 16.36
C ILE A 139 1.45 -13.68 16.79
N VAL A 140 1.73 -13.76 18.08
CA VAL A 140 2.92 -14.46 18.60
C VAL A 140 2.89 -15.93 18.20
N GLY A 141 4.02 -16.44 17.73
CA GLY A 141 4.17 -17.78 17.16
C GLY A 141 3.70 -17.93 15.70
N LYS A 142 2.94 -16.95 15.16
CA LYS A 142 2.47 -17.00 13.77
C LYS A 142 3.58 -16.59 12.81
N THR A 143 3.56 -17.19 11.62
CA THR A 143 4.45 -16.84 10.51
C THR A 143 3.67 -16.06 9.46
N MET A 144 4.17 -14.89 9.07
CA MET A 144 3.49 -14.00 8.13
C MET A 144 4.50 -13.37 7.16
N VAL A 145 4.04 -13.02 5.97
CA VAL A 145 4.83 -12.26 4.99
C VAL A 145 4.46 -10.78 5.11
N LEU A 146 5.45 -9.91 5.27
CA LEU A 146 5.29 -8.48 5.53
C LEU A 146 6.21 -7.67 4.61
N GLY A 147 5.75 -6.50 4.17
CA GLY A 147 6.62 -5.47 3.59
C GLY A 147 7.36 -4.68 4.68
N LYS A 148 8.39 -3.93 4.27
CA LYS A 148 9.23 -3.09 5.13
C LYS A 148 8.45 -2.25 6.15
N GLN A 149 7.52 -1.42 5.67
CA GLN A 149 6.76 -0.50 6.52
C GLN A 149 5.97 -1.23 7.61
N ALA A 150 5.26 -2.30 7.26
CA ALA A 150 4.43 -3.04 8.24
C ALA A 150 5.29 -3.66 9.36
N ARG A 151 6.50 -4.15 9.02
CA ARG A 151 7.44 -4.69 10.01
C ARG A 151 7.99 -3.58 10.91
N GLU A 152 8.35 -2.44 10.34
CA GLU A 152 8.87 -1.29 11.08
C GLU A 152 7.82 -0.70 12.02
N ASP A 153 6.60 -0.48 11.53
CA ASP A 153 5.49 0.03 12.33
C ASP A 153 5.15 -0.90 13.51
N ILE A 154 5.10 -2.23 13.29
CA ILE A 154 4.77 -3.14 14.39
C ILE A 154 5.92 -3.32 15.39
N ALA A 155 7.17 -3.22 14.92
CA ALA A 155 8.32 -3.14 15.82
C ALA A 155 8.25 -1.88 16.71
N GLU A 156 7.98 -0.72 16.11
CA GLU A 156 7.93 0.57 16.79
C GLU A 156 6.72 0.69 17.74
N PHE A 157 5.51 0.45 17.23
CA PHE A 157 4.27 0.77 17.95
C PHE A 157 3.74 -0.36 18.82
N GLN A 158 4.13 -1.61 18.56
CA GLN A 158 3.75 -2.77 19.37
C GLN A 158 4.93 -3.46 20.06
N GLY A 159 6.18 -3.01 19.83
CA GLY A 159 7.37 -3.63 20.41
C GLY A 159 7.54 -5.08 19.97
N ALA A 160 7.22 -5.38 18.72
CA ALA A 160 7.30 -6.73 18.19
C ALA A 160 8.76 -7.17 18.00
N ASN A 161 9.07 -8.41 18.40
CA ASN A 161 10.31 -9.10 18.06
C ASN A 161 10.02 -10.22 17.05
N PHE A 162 10.97 -10.47 16.17
CA PHE A 162 10.77 -11.37 15.03
C PHE A 162 11.99 -12.23 14.78
N THR A 163 11.72 -13.44 14.29
CA THR A 163 12.70 -14.28 13.62
C THR A 163 12.46 -14.18 12.12
N VAL A 164 13.45 -13.66 11.40
CA VAL A 164 13.42 -13.59 9.93
C VAL A 164 13.68 -14.98 9.35
N ILE A 165 12.84 -15.43 8.41
CA ILE A 165 12.98 -16.74 7.78
C ILE A 165 13.62 -16.58 6.41
N GLU A 166 12.95 -15.86 5.51
CA GLU A 166 13.39 -15.64 4.14
C GLU A 166 12.65 -14.46 3.54
N GLY A 167 13.08 -14.02 2.37
CA GLY A 167 12.36 -13.00 1.64
C GLY A 167 13.09 -12.56 0.40
N MET A 168 12.66 -11.40 -0.09
CA MET A 168 13.29 -10.71 -1.19
C MET A 168 13.49 -9.24 -0.89
N TYR A 169 14.55 -8.67 -1.44
CA TYR A 169 14.95 -7.28 -1.21
C TYR A 169 15.43 -6.59 -2.49
N TRP A 170 15.49 -5.26 -2.41
CA TRP A 170 16.01 -4.36 -3.43
C TRP A 170 17.01 -3.41 -2.78
N ASP A 171 18.06 -3.08 -3.51
CA ASP A 171 19.22 -2.29 -3.07
C ASP A 171 19.72 -1.32 -4.16
N GLN A 172 18.83 -0.93 -5.07
CA GLN A 172 19.11 -0.02 -6.19
C GLN A 172 18.30 1.27 -6.11
N GLY A 173 17.78 1.61 -4.93
CA GLY A 173 16.94 2.76 -4.69
C GLY A 173 15.52 2.62 -5.25
N PHE A 174 14.88 3.77 -5.45
CA PHE A 174 13.48 3.88 -5.83
C PHE A 174 13.31 4.80 -7.03
N ASN A 175 12.31 4.50 -7.87
CA ASN A 175 11.75 5.41 -8.85
C ASN A 175 10.60 6.19 -8.21
N ASP A 176 10.83 7.46 -7.91
CA ASP A 176 9.90 8.35 -7.20
C ASP A 176 8.87 9.02 -8.11
N GLN A 177 8.87 8.75 -9.41
CA GLN A 177 8.02 9.39 -10.41
C GLN A 177 6.53 9.27 -10.09
N ILE A 178 6.09 8.16 -9.49
CA ILE A 178 4.69 8.00 -9.01
C ILE A 178 4.29 9.10 -8.01
N THR A 179 5.22 9.55 -7.16
CA THR A 179 4.97 10.60 -6.17
C THR A 179 4.70 11.95 -6.84
N HIS A 180 5.37 12.22 -7.96
CA HIS A 180 5.20 13.43 -8.75
C HIS A 180 3.92 13.39 -9.58
N THR A 181 3.68 12.27 -10.27
CA THR A 181 2.48 12.07 -11.09
C THR A 181 1.22 12.17 -10.24
N ILE A 182 1.18 11.55 -9.05
CA ILE A 182 0.00 11.59 -8.18
C ILE A 182 -0.26 12.99 -7.59
N LYS A 183 0.81 13.72 -7.18
CA LYS A 183 0.69 15.12 -6.71
C LYS A 183 0.11 16.02 -7.80
N SER A 184 0.63 15.89 -9.02
CA SER A 184 0.16 16.71 -10.13
C SER A 184 -1.28 16.40 -10.56
N LEU A 185 -1.70 15.12 -10.51
CA LEU A 185 -3.10 14.75 -10.70
C LEU A 185 -4.01 15.35 -9.62
N PHE A 186 -3.55 15.31 -8.36
CA PHE A 186 -4.30 15.87 -7.24
C PHE A 186 -4.48 17.38 -7.36
N GLU A 187 -3.42 18.12 -7.68
CA GLU A 187 -3.48 19.56 -7.93
C GLU A 187 -4.46 19.90 -9.07
N LYS A 188 -4.42 19.13 -10.17
CA LYS A 188 -5.36 19.32 -11.27
C LYS A 188 -6.80 19.09 -10.82
N ARG A 189 -7.05 18.07 -9.99
CA ARG A 189 -8.35 17.83 -9.39
C ARG A 189 -8.82 19.02 -8.56
N LEU A 190 -7.94 19.63 -7.75
CA LEU A 190 -8.28 20.82 -6.96
C LEU A 190 -8.67 22.01 -7.84
N GLN A 191 -7.95 22.25 -8.93
CA GLN A 191 -8.28 23.30 -9.90
C GLN A 191 -9.68 23.07 -10.50
N LEU A 192 -9.96 21.87 -10.99
CA LEU A 192 -11.26 21.52 -11.58
C LEU A 192 -12.40 21.59 -10.55
N LYS A 193 -12.15 21.20 -9.30
CA LYS A 193 -13.12 21.31 -8.21
C LYS A 193 -13.50 22.76 -7.94
N LYS A 194 -12.53 23.70 -7.93
CA LYS A 194 -12.79 25.14 -7.77
C LYS A 194 -13.64 25.70 -8.93
N GLN A 195 -13.52 25.12 -10.11
CA GLN A 195 -14.29 25.51 -11.30
C GLN A 195 -15.69 24.86 -11.36
N GLY A 196 -16.05 23.98 -10.42
CA GLY A 196 -17.29 23.19 -10.50
C GLY A 196 -17.29 22.18 -11.65
N ASN A 197 -16.12 21.85 -12.21
CA ASN A 197 -16.01 21.01 -13.40
C ASN A 197 -16.16 19.52 -13.02
N PRO A 198 -17.13 18.77 -13.61
CA PRO A 198 -17.39 17.38 -13.26
C PRO A 198 -16.20 16.43 -13.53
N LEU A 199 -15.26 16.82 -14.40
CA LEU A 199 -14.05 16.07 -14.69
C LEU A 199 -13.20 15.78 -13.44
N GLN A 200 -13.34 16.56 -12.36
CA GLN A 200 -12.69 16.28 -11.08
C GLN A 200 -13.01 14.87 -10.55
N ASN A 201 -14.21 14.34 -10.82
CA ASN A 201 -14.59 12.97 -10.43
C ASN A 201 -13.82 11.92 -11.24
N GLY A 202 -13.61 12.17 -12.53
CA GLY A 202 -12.78 11.31 -13.39
C GLY A 202 -11.34 11.25 -12.88
N ILE A 203 -10.76 12.40 -12.52
CA ILE A 203 -9.41 12.43 -11.91
C ILE A 203 -9.41 11.74 -10.54
N LYS A 204 -10.44 11.91 -9.71
CA LYS A 204 -10.56 11.19 -8.43
C LYS A 204 -10.51 9.67 -8.64
N LEU A 205 -11.28 9.15 -9.59
CA LEU A 205 -11.30 7.72 -9.91
C LEU A 205 -9.96 7.25 -10.45
N LEU A 206 -9.33 8.05 -11.33
CA LEU A 206 -8.01 7.76 -11.87
C LEU A 206 -6.95 7.60 -10.76
N MET A 207 -6.87 8.56 -9.85
CA MET A 207 -5.92 8.53 -8.72
C MET A 207 -6.17 7.37 -7.74
N ASN A 208 -7.42 6.89 -7.62
CA ASN A 208 -7.71 5.72 -6.80
C ASN A 208 -7.46 4.40 -7.56
N SER A 209 -7.22 4.46 -8.87
CA SER A 209 -6.94 3.30 -9.73
C SER A 209 -5.46 3.18 -10.09
N THR A 210 -4.62 4.12 -9.62
CA THR A 210 -3.16 4.13 -9.78
C THR A 210 -2.46 3.19 -8.82
#